data_AF-A0AA38CVB6-F1
#
_entry.id   AF-A0AA38CVB6-F1
#
_cell.length_a   1.000
_cell.length_b   1.000
_cell.length_c   1.000
_cell.angle_alpha   90.00
_cell.angle_beta   90.00
_cell.angle_gamma   90.00
#
_symmetry.space_group_name_H-M   'P 1'
#
loop_
_entity.id
_entity.type
_entity.pdbx_description
1 polymer ?
#
loop_
_entity_poly.entity_id
_entity_poly.type
_entity_poly.pdbx_seq_one_letter_code
_entity_poly.pdbx_strand_id
1 'polypeptide(L)'
;EPLIFIEVALMKSLAQSIQEILWDEPPIPESDATTALFYSISSTQPGLAGINLGKFLIKRVIELVRQEMSHIKVFATLSPIPGFMQWLLSKLVSQSKLAQSTSENSTDLGEASASAFKENLLLPEEEKAIVDASMKLDGSISGTEVLLKLLSSDEHDWTRSETLSEVLRTPMMRLCGRYLLKEKKRGKALDPVTNFHVQNGAILERLNWMADRSHKGLCQSAGIMVNYLYRLDEIEENAQKYFNTGYIGASAYMEIHHLNSPP
;
A
#
# COMPACT_ATOMS: atom_id res chain seq x y z
N GLU A 1 0.82 9.93 31.21
CA GLU A 1 0.01 9.72 29.98
C GLU A 1 0.59 8.54 29.20
N PRO A 2 -0.24 7.71 28.53
CA PRO A 2 0.26 6.59 27.74
C PRO A 2 1.10 7.10 26.58
N LEU A 3 2.27 6.50 26.30
CA LEU A 3 3.20 6.96 25.25
C LEU A 3 2.80 6.48 23.85
N ILE A 4 2.24 5.27 23.78
CA ILE A 4 1.73 4.63 22.57
C ILE A 4 0.47 3.84 22.98
N PHE A 5 -0.58 3.90 22.16
CA PHE A 5 -1.75 3.02 22.27
C PHE A 5 -1.92 2.23 20.97
N ILE A 6 -2.44 1.02 21.11
CA ILE A 6 -2.71 0.10 20.01
C ILE A 6 -4.15 -0.37 20.17
N GLU A 7 -4.95 -0.21 19.14
CA GLU A 7 -6.32 -0.70 19.08
C GLU A 7 -6.37 -2.00 18.28
N VAL A 8 -7.03 -3.00 18.84
CA VAL A 8 -7.09 -4.37 18.30
C VAL A 8 -8.55 -4.76 18.12
N ALA A 9 -8.89 -5.20 16.92
CA ALA A 9 -10.19 -5.81 16.62
C ALA A 9 -10.06 -7.33 16.63
N LEU A 10 -10.94 -8.01 17.36
CA LEU A 10 -11.03 -9.47 17.37
C LEU A 10 -12.04 -9.91 16.31
N MET A 11 -11.59 -10.66 15.30
CA MET A 11 -12.40 -11.00 14.12
C MET A 11 -12.29 -12.49 13.76
N LYS A 12 -13.26 -12.97 12.96
CA LYS A 12 -13.23 -14.34 12.39
C LYS A 12 -12.23 -14.51 11.24
N SER A 13 -11.90 -13.41 10.56
CA SER A 13 -11.01 -13.40 9.39
C SER A 13 -10.34 -12.04 9.22
N LEU A 14 -9.36 -11.96 8.31
CA LEU A 14 -8.70 -10.70 7.95
C LEU A 14 -9.67 -9.71 7.30
N ALA A 15 -9.89 -8.57 7.96
CA ALA A 15 -10.67 -7.46 7.40
C ALA A 15 -10.04 -6.93 6.10
N GLN A 16 -10.91 -6.57 5.17
CA GLN A 16 -10.53 -5.94 3.90
C GLN A 16 -10.79 -4.44 3.89
N SER A 17 -11.57 -3.92 4.84
CA SER A 17 -11.91 -2.50 4.91
C SER A 17 -11.95 -2.01 6.35
N ILE A 18 -11.75 -0.70 6.55
CA ILE A 18 -11.86 -0.11 7.89
C ILE A 18 -13.32 -0.12 8.36
N GLN A 19 -14.27 -0.12 7.42
CA GLN A 19 -15.70 -0.21 7.69
C GLN A 19 -16.09 -1.54 8.33
N GLU A 20 -15.50 -2.66 7.89
CA GLU A 20 -15.67 -3.99 8.54
C GLU A 20 -15.24 -3.99 10.01
N ILE A 21 -14.35 -3.08 10.41
CA ILE A 21 -13.87 -2.96 11.79
C ILE A 21 -14.72 -1.98 12.59
N LEU A 22 -15.02 -0.81 12.02
CA LEU A 22 -15.70 0.27 12.74
C LEU A 22 -17.22 0.08 12.86
N TRP A 23 -17.82 -0.73 11.99
CA TRP A 23 -19.28 -0.96 11.94
C TRP A 23 -19.67 -2.39 12.33
N ASP A 24 -18.82 -3.09 13.09
CA ASP A 24 -19.10 -4.43 13.62
C ASP A 24 -20.13 -4.35 14.77
N GLU A 25 -21.41 -4.21 14.43
CA GLU A 25 -22.52 -4.08 15.37
C GLU A 25 -23.63 -5.14 15.15
N PRO A 26 -23.92 -6.02 16.15
CA PRO A 26 -23.13 -6.26 17.35
C PRO A 26 -21.81 -6.98 17.00
N PRO A 27 -20.72 -6.73 17.76
CA PRO A 27 -19.46 -7.40 17.51
C PRO A 27 -19.58 -8.91 17.75
N ILE A 28 -18.71 -9.67 17.09
CA ILE A 28 -18.66 -11.11 17.31
C ILE A 28 -18.30 -11.43 18.78
N PRO A 29 -18.78 -12.56 19.34
CA PRO A 29 -18.30 -13.04 20.62
C PRO A 29 -16.77 -13.26 20.59
N GLU A 30 -16.06 -12.87 21.64
CA GLU A 30 -14.60 -13.04 21.71
C GLU A 30 -14.17 -14.51 21.53
N SER A 31 -14.98 -15.46 21.99
CA SER A 31 -14.76 -16.91 21.82
C SER A 31 -14.74 -17.37 20.37
N ASP A 32 -15.41 -16.64 19.48
CA ASP A 32 -15.54 -16.97 18.07
C ASP A 32 -14.40 -16.37 17.23
N ALA A 33 -13.65 -15.41 17.79
CA ALA A 33 -12.57 -14.75 17.10
C ALA A 33 -11.39 -15.71 16.88
N THR A 34 -10.75 -15.59 15.72
CA THR A 34 -9.55 -16.37 15.37
C THR A 34 -8.37 -15.45 15.02
N THR A 35 -8.66 -14.18 14.81
CA THR A 35 -7.78 -13.15 14.26
C THR A 35 -7.77 -11.93 15.17
N ALA A 36 -6.59 -11.45 15.54
CA ALA A 36 -6.39 -10.14 16.14
C ALA A 36 -5.84 -9.16 15.08
N LEU A 37 -6.61 -8.11 14.79
CA LEU A 37 -6.30 -7.09 13.80
C LEU A 37 -5.91 -5.76 14.46
N PHE A 38 -4.64 -5.40 14.32
CA PHE A 38 -4.11 -4.10 14.74
C PHE A 38 -4.48 -3.04 13.69
N TYR A 39 -5.50 -2.22 13.96
CA TYR A 39 -6.01 -1.24 12.98
C TYR A 39 -5.62 0.21 13.29
N SER A 40 -5.16 0.49 14.52
CA SER A 40 -4.68 1.81 14.93
C SER A 40 -3.48 1.65 15.86
N ILE A 41 -2.36 2.30 15.50
CA ILE A 41 -1.14 2.39 16.32
C ILE A 41 -0.74 3.86 16.35
N SER A 42 -0.84 4.48 17.52
CA SER A 42 -0.66 5.92 17.66
C SER A 42 0.32 6.24 18.76
N SER A 43 1.31 7.10 18.46
CA SER A 43 2.17 7.71 19.47
C SER A 43 1.59 9.04 19.92
N THR A 44 1.49 9.22 21.23
CA THR A 44 0.86 10.41 21.85
C THR A 44 1.84 11.56 22.09
N GLN A 45 3.15 11.30 21.92
CA GLN A 45 4.21 12.25 22.27
C GLN A 45 5.05 12.58 21.02
N PRO A 46 4.80 13.72 20.36
CA PRO A 46 5.55 14.16 19.17
C PRO A 46 7.07 14.24 19.41
N GLY A 47 7.49 14.55 20.65
CA GLY A 47 8.90 14.61 21.05
C GLY A 47 9.63 13.26 21.06
N LEU A 48 8.90 12.14 20.96
CA LEU A 48 9.49 10.80 20.83
C LEU A 48 9.50 10.29 19.38
N ALA A 49 9.14 11.14 18.41
CA ALA A 49 9.19 10.79 17.00
C ALA A 49 10.62 10.38 16.59
N GLY A 50 10.79 9.12 16.18
CA GLY A 50 12.09 8.55 15.80
C GLY A 50 12.77 7.72 16.89
N ILE A 51 12.27 7.71 18.13
CA ILE A 51 12.71 6.74 19.13
C ILE A 51 12.02 5.42 18.83
N ASN A 52 12.81 4.35 18.65
CA ASN A 52 12.36 3.05 18.16
C ASN A 52 11.63 2.22 19.25
N LEU A 53 10.76 2.86 20.03
CA LEU A 53 9.93 2.23 21.08
C LEU A 53 8.92 1.24 20.50
N GLY A 54 8.51 1.46 19.24
CA GLY A 54 7.54 0.63 18.53
C GLY A 54 7.96 -0.82 18.29
N LYS A 55 9.27 -1.08 18.16
CA LYS A 55 9.83 -2.42 17.80
C LYS A 55 9.41 -3.54 18.76
N PHE A 56 9.10 -3.21 20.01
CA PHE A 56 8.76 -4.19 21.04
C PHE A 56 7.28 -4.23 21.38
N LEU A 57 6.51 -3.22 20.94
CA LEU A 57 5.11 -3.10 21.34
C LEU A 57 4.22 -4.15 20.69
N ILE A 58 4.36 -4.35 19.37
CA ILE A 58 3.51 -5.34 18.69
C ILE A 58 3.80 -6.75 19.20
N LYS A 59 5.08 -7.11 19.34
CA LYS A 59 5.45 -8.41 19.91
C LYS A 59 4.87 -8.60 21.32
N ARG A 60 4.95 -7.57 22.17
CA ARG A 60 4.40 -7.63 23.53
C ARG A 60 2.88 -7.80 23.53
N VAL A 61 2.15 -7.09 22.67
CA VAL A 61 0.69 -7.25 22.55
C VAL A 61 0.33 -8.64 22.03
N ILE A 62 1.06 -9.15 21.02
CA ILE A 62 0.87 -10.53 20.52
C ILE A 62 1.05 -11.54 21.65
N GLU A 63 2.10 -11.42 22.47
CA GLU A 63 2.35 -12.30 23.61
C GLU A 63 1.21 -12.26 24.64
N LEU A 64 0.71 -11.07 24.98
CA LEU A 64 -0.40 -10.90 25.92
C LEU A 64 -1.68 -11.54 25.39
N VAL A 65 -2.05 -11.26 24.14
CA VAL A 65 -3.23 -11.86 23.50
C VAL A 65 -3.09 -13.37 23.44
N ARG A 66 -1.90 -13.93 23.17
CA ARG A 66 -1.70 -15.39 23.18
C ARG A 66 -1.87 -16.00 24.57
N GLN A 67 -1.48 -15.29 25.62
CA GLN A 67 -1.60 -15.75 27.00
C GLN A 67 -3.06 -15.74 27.47
N GLU A 68 -3.81 -14.70 27.11
CA GLU A 68 -5.20 -14.53 27.54
C GLU A 68 -6.22 -15.22 26.61
N MET A 69 -5.92 -15.29 25.31
CA MET A 69 -6.82 -15.74 24.24
C MET A 69 -6.13 -16.74 23.31
N SER A 70 -5.82 -17.92 23.83
CA SER A 70 -5.04 -18.95 23.11
C SER A 70 -5.70 -19.48 21.81
N HIS A 71 -7.01 -19.25 21.61
CA HIS A 71 -7.75 -19.58 20.39
C HIS A 71 -7.45 -18.62 19.22
N ILE A 72 -6.92 -17.42 19.49
CA ILE A 72 -6.45 -16.50 18.46
C ILE A 72 -5.17 -17.03 17.83
N LYS A 73 -5.21 -17.28 16.51
CA LYS A 73 -4.09 -17.85 15.74
C LYS A 73 -3.46 -16.88 14.76
N VAL A 74 -4.24 -15.90 14.29
CA VAL A 74 -3.81 -14.97 13.25
C VAL A 74 -3.60 -13.59 13.86
N PHE A 75 -2.45 -12.99 13.61
CA PHE A 75 -2.09 -11.66 14.06
C PHE A 75 -1.73 -10.82 12.85
N ALA A 76 -2.53 -9.81 12.54
CA ALA A 76 -2.34 -9.00 11.35
C ALA A 76 -2.72 -7.55 11.60
N THR A 77 -2.41 -6.68 10.66
CA THR A 77 -2.85 -5.28 10.71
C THR A 77 -3.85 -4.98 9.60
N LEU A 78 -4.53 -3.85 9.69
CA LEU A 78 -5.09 -3.16 8.54
C LEU A 78 -4.51 -1.74 8.55
N SER A 79 -3.51 -1.51 7.71
CA SER A 79 -2.65 -0.34 7.80
C SER A 79 -2.83 0.63 6.61
N PRO A 80 -2.76 1.95 6.83
CA PRO A 80 -2.78 2.95 5.76
C PRO A 80 -1.46 2.97 4.99
N ILE A 81 -1.46 3.62 3.82
CA ILE A 81 -0.30 3.73 2.93
C ILE A 81 -0.06 5.22 2.57
N PRO A 82 0.40 6.04 3.53
CA PRO A 82 0.30 7.50 3.45
C PRO A 82 1.06 8.16 2.29
N GLY A 83 2.10 7.49 1.75
CA GLY A 83 2.96 8.06 0.71
C GLY A 83 2.70 7.58 -0.71
N PHE A 84 1.72 6.68 -0.92
CA PHE A 84 1.55 6.01 -2.22
C PHE A 84 1.11 6.98 -3.33
N MET A 85 0.08 7.79 -3.10
CA MET A 85 -0.42 8.73 -4.11
C MET A 85 0.62 9.79 -4.45
N GLN A 86 1.32 10.33 -3.45
CA GLN A 86 2.39 11.30 -3.68
C GLN A 86 3.51 10.69 -4.56
N TRP A 87 3.90 9.45 -4.28
CA TRP A 87 4.89 8.74 -5.09
C TRP A 87 4.39 8.54 -6.53
N LEU A 88 3.16 8.06 -6.71
CA LEU A 88 2.59 7.77 -8.02
C LEU A 88 2.45 9.03 -8.88
N LEU A 89 1.87 10.10 -8.33
CA LEU A 89 1.71 11.37 -9.04
C LEU A 89 3.06 11.96 -9.46
N SER A 90 4.09 11.88 -8.60
CA SER A 90 5.45 12.32 -8.93
C SER A 90 6.04 11.54 -10.11
N LYS A 91 5.83 10.22 -10.15
CA LYS A 91 6.26 9.35 -11.25
C LYS A 91 5.53 9.69 -12.55
N LEU A 92 4.21 9.87 -12.50
CA LEU A 92 3.40 10.24 -13.67
C LEU A 92 3.78 11.61 -14.24
N VAL A 93 3.98 12.63 -13.40
CA VAL A 93 4.45 13.97 -13.82
C VAL A 93 5.85 13.92 -14.43
N SER A 94 6.73 13.05 -13.93
CA SER A 94 8.08 12.91 -14.49
C SER A 94 8.03 12.30 -15.90
N GLN A 95 7.11 11.39 -16.16
CA GLN A 95 6.93 10.77 -17.48
C GLN A 95 6.31 11.71 -18.51
N SER A 96 5.30 12.48 -18.10
CA SER A 96 4.65 13.44 -19.00
C SER A 96 5.64 14.50 -19.49
N LYS A 97 6.52 14.99 -18.60
CA LYS A 97 7.59 15.94 -18.97
C LYS A 97 8.60 15.33 -19.95
N LEU A 98 8.97 14.07 -19.76
CA LEU A 98 9.90 13.38 -20.65
C LEU A 98 9.30 13.22 -22.06
N ALA A 99 8.03 12.81 -22.16
CA ALA A 99 7.32 12.66 -23.44
C ALA A 99 7.20 13.97 -24.23
N GLN A 100 6.98 15.10 -23.54
CA GLN A 100 6.95 16.43 -24.16
C GLN A 100 8.33 16.85 -24.68
N SER A 101 9.39 16.60 -23.92
CA SER A 101 10.77 16.93 -24.33
C SER A 101 11.26 16.15 -25.57
N THR A 102 10.78 14.91 -25.76
CA THR A 102 11.11 14.09 -26.93
C THR A 102 10.37 14.54 -28.19
N SER A 103 9.22 15.21 -28.04
CA SER A 103 8.42 15.72 -29.18
C SER A 103 8.96 17.04 -29.74
N GLU A 104 9.72 17.80 -28.95
CA GLU A 104 10.29 19.10 -29.35
C GLU A 104 11.73 19.01 -29.91
N ASN A 105 12.49 17.96 -29.59
CA ASN A 105 13.88 17.79 -30.04
C ASN A 105 14.06 16.60 -30.99
N SER A 106 13.54 16.71 -32.22
CA SER A 106 13.94 15.84 -33.33
C SER A 106 15.24 16.34 -33.97
N THR A 107 16.35 16.29 -33.24
CA THR A 107 17.70 16.32 -33.83
C THR A 107 18.57 15.33 -33.10
N ASP A 108 19.08 14.37 -33.87
CA ASP A 108 20.10 13.37 -33.55
C ASP A 108 21.01 13.78 -32.37
N LEU A 109 21.02 12.94 -31.33
CA LEU A 109 22.19 12.46 -30.57
C LEU A 109 21.74 11.79 -29.25
N GLY A 110 21.77 10.44 -29.21
CA GLY A 110 21.89 9.69 -27.95
C GLY A 110 20.75 8.76 -27.54
N GLU A 111 20.32 7.84 -28.42
CA GLU A 111 19.30 6.81 -28.11
C GLU A 111 19.67 5.88 -26.93
N ALA A 112 20.93 5.83 -26.51
CA ALA A 112 21.40 4.89 -25.48
C ALA A 112 21.14 5.34 -24.02
N SER A 113 20.91 6.63 -23.73
CA SER A 113 20.66 7.11 -22.36
C SER A 113 19.20 7.43 -22.07
N ALA A 114 18.40 7.74 -23.10
CA ALA A 114 16.97 8.03 -22.96
C ALA A 114 16.13 6.78 -22.64
N SER A 115 16.55 5.59 -23.10
CA SER A 115 15.83 4.34 -22.82
C SER A 115 15.97 3.88 -21.35
N ALA A 116 17.03 4.30 -20.65
CA ALA A 116 17.26 3.97 -19.24
C ALA A 116 16.37 4.75 -18.27
N PHE A 117 15.69 5.82 -18.72
CA PHE A 117 14.86 6.70 -17.89
C PHE A 117 13.35 6.59 -18.16
N LYS A 118 12.93 5.81 -19.17
CA LYS A 118 11.52 5.58 -19.46
C LYS A 118 11.00 4.40 -18.63
N GLU A 119 10.62 4.70 -17.39
CA GLU A 119 9.91 3.74 -16.54
C GLU A 119 8.52 3.48 -17.16
N ASN A 120 8.13 2.24 -17.45
CA ASN A 120 6.78 1.97 -17.94
C ASN A 120 5.86 1.76 -16.74
N LEU A 121 5.07 2.78 -16.37
CA LEU A 121 4.17 2.66 -15.23
C LEU A 121 2.94 1.82 -15.53
N LEU A 122 2.41 1.90 -16.76
CA LEU A 122 1.24 1.16 -17.21
C LEU A 122 1.64 0.08 -18.22
N LEU A 123 1.00 -1.08 -18.13
CA LEU A 123 1.04 -2.08 -19.18
C LEU A 123 0.18 -1.61 -20.38
N PRO A 124 0.48 -2.01 -21.61
CA PRO A 124 -0.29 -1.60 -22.79
C PRO A 124 -1.79 -1.87 -22.67
N GLU A 125 -2.17 -3.00 -22.05
CA GLU A 125 -3.56 -3.39 -21.84
C GLU A 125 -4.25 -2.50 -20.79
N GLU A 126 -3.53 -2.12 -19.74
CA GLU A 126 -4.02 -1.20 -18.70
C GLU A 126 -4.20 0.21 -19.26
N GLU A 127 -3.22 0.71 -20.03
CA GLU A 127 -3.28 2.01 -20.70
C GLU A 127 -4.49 2.07 -21.63
N LYS A 128 -4.67 1.05 -22.48
CA LYS A 128 -5.83 0.98 -23.37
C LYS A 128 -7.15 0.98 -22.60
N ALA A 129 -7.28 0.15 -21.56
CA ALA A 129 -8.50 0.07 -20.77
C ALA A 129 -8.85 1.40 -20.09
N ILE A 130 -7.85 2.11 -19.54
CA ILE A 130 -8.03 3.43 -18.92
C ILE A 130 -8.52 4.45 -19.94
N VAL A 131 -7.90 4.49 -21.13
CA VAL A 131 -8.30 5.43 -22.20
C VAL A 131 -9.73 5.14 -22.66
N ASP A 132 -10.06 3.88 -22.95
CA ASP A 132 -11.39 3.45 -23.41
C ASP A 132 -12.48 3.79 -22.38
N ALA A 133 -12.22 3.58 -21.09
CA ALA A 133 -13.15 3.88 -20.01
C ALA A 133 -13.30 5.39 -19.74
N SER A 134 -12.33 6.21 -20.14
CA SER A 134 -12.32 7.64 -19.84
C SER A 134 -13.27 8.46 -20.71
N MET A 135 -13.67 7.98 -21.92
CA MET A 135 -14.67 8.49 -22.89
C MET A 135 -14.78 10.02 -23.15
N LYS A 136 -13.98 10.86 -22.48
CA LYS A 136 -14.14 12.33 -22.36
C LYS A 136 -12.83 13.10 -22.51
N LEU A 137 -11.75 12.42 -22.88
CA LEU A 137 -10.41 12.97 -22.98
C LEU A 137 -9.96 12.74 -24.42
N ASP A 138 -9.64 13.83 -25.13
CA ASP A 138 -9.27 13.83 -26.56
C ASP A 138 -8.35 12.66 -26.92
N GLY A 139 -8.55 12.00 -28.06
CA GLY A 139 -7.77 10.83 -28.49
C GLY A 139 -6.27 11.07 -28.74
N SER A 140 -5.73 12.20 -28.31
CA SER A 140 -4.33 12.62 -28.44
C SER A 140 -3.51 12.51 -27.14
N ILE A 141 -4.12 12.15 -26.00
CA ILE A 141 -3.44 12.07 -24.70
C ILE A 141 -3.12 10.61 -24.33
N SER A 142 -1.90 10.37 -23.82
CA SER A 142 -1.46 9.03 -23.38
C SER A 142 -2.28 8.57 -22.17
N GLY A 143 -2.44 7.26 -21.98
CA GLY A 143 -3.11 6.72 -20.79
C GLY A 143 -2.43 7.12 -19.48
N THR A 144 -1.12 7.41 -19.50
CA THR A 144 -0.42 8.00 -18.33
C THR A 144 -0.91 9.41 -18.00
N GLU A 145 -1.22 10.23 -19.00
CA GLU A 145 -1.76 11.58 -18.84
C GLU A 145 -3.23 11.52 -18.42
N VAL A 146 -4.01 10.57 -18.97
CA VAL A 146 -5.38 10.30 -18.53
C VAL A 146 -5.38 9.89 -17.05
N LEU A 147 -4.52 8.95 -16.66
CA LEU A 147 -4.39 8.52 -15.28
C LEU A 147 -3.99 9.68 -14.36
N LEU A 148 -3.01 10.49 -14.76
CA LEU A 148 -2.59 11.66 -14.00
C LEU A 148 -3.77 12.63 -13.78
N LYS A 149 -4.55 12.94 -14.82
CA LYS A 149 -5.72 13.81 -14.71
C LYS A 149 -6.78 13.24 -13.77
N LEU A 150 -7.08 11.95 -13.89
CA LEU A 150 -8.07 11.27 -13.05
C LEU A 150 -7.66 11.29 -11.56
N LEU A 151 -6.39 11.01 -11.29
CA LEU A 151 -5.86 10.89 -9.93
C LEU A 151 -5.53 12.24 -9.27
N SER A 152 -5.34 13.32 -10.05
CA SER A 152 -5.05 14.65 -9.51
C SER A 152 -6.30 15.47 -9.17
N SER A 153 -7.50 14.93 -9.40
CA SER A 153 -8.76 15.61 -9.06
C SER A 153 -9.02 15.52 -7.55
N ASP A 154 -9.16 16.66 -6.88
CA ASP A 154 -9.48 16.74 -5.45
C ASP A 154 -10.83 16.08 -5.10
N GLU A 155 -11.79 16.08 -6.04
CA GLU A 155 -13.11 15.47 -5.84
C GLU A 155 -13.09 13.94 -5.98
N HIS A 156 -12.00 13.36 -6.49
CA HIS A 156 -11.86 11.91 -6.71
C HIS A 156 -13.05 11.32 -7.49
N ASP A 157 -13.58 12.03 -8.49
CA ASP A 157 -14.79 11.65 -9.24
C ASP A 157 -14.72 10.27 -9.89
N TRP A 158 -13.51 9.77 -10.18
CA TRP A 158 -13.29 8.42 -10.70
C TRP A 158 -13.86 7.34 -9.77
N THR A 159 -13.98 7.62 -8.46
CA THR A 159 -14.58 6.73 -7.46
C THR A 159 -16.10 6.61 -7.58
N ARG A 160 -16.77 7.58 -8.24
CA ARG A 160 -18.22 7.59 -8.47
C ARG A 160 -18.63 6.78 -9.70
N SER A 161 -17.68 6.51 -10.61
CA SER A 161 -17.88 5.71 -11.81
C SER A 161 -17.42 4.28 -11.57
N GLU A 162 -18.36 3.33 -11.54
CA GLU A 162 -18.05 1.91 -11.34
C GLU A 162 -17.09 1.38 -12.41
N THR A 163 -17.30 1.76 -13.67
CA THR A 163 -16.42 1.39 -14.79
C THR A 163 -14.99 1.90 -14.60
N LEU A 164 -14.81 3.18 -14.27
CA LEU A 164 -13.48 3.76 -14.06
C LEU A 164 -12.80 3.16 -12.83
N SER A 165 -13.53 3.01 -11.73
CA SER A 165 -13.00 2.42 -10.51
C SER A 165 -12.51 0.99 -10.73
N GLU A 166 -13.24 0.18 -11.50
CA GLU A 166 -12.84 -1.22 -11.75
C GLU A 166 -11.65 -1.30 -12.71
N VAL A 167 -11.62 -0.46 -13.75
CA VAL A 167 -10.47 -0.36 -14.67
C VAL A 167 -9.20 0.08 -13.95
N LEU A 168 -9.31 1.02 -13.01
CA LEU A 168 -8.16 1.52 -12.24
C LEU A 168 -7.66 0.51 -11.19
N ARG A 169 -8.49 -0.43 -10.75
CA ARG A 169 -8.17 -1.36 -9.67
C ARG A 169 -6.86 -2.11 -9.91
N THR A 170 -6.74 -2.79 -11.05
CA THR A 170 -5.56 -3.62 -11.37
C THR A 170 -4.26 -2.81 -11.42
N PRO A 171 -4.14 -1.73 -12.23
CA PRO A 171 -2.91 -0.94 -12.29
C PRO A 171 -2.58 -0.30 -10.94
N MET A 172 -3.57 0.22 -10.20
CA MET A 172 -3.33 0.84 -8.90
C MET A 172 -2.82 -0.16 -7.87
N MET A 173 -3.40 -1.36 -7.81
CA MET A 173 -2.97 -2.41 -6.89
C MET A 173 -1.57 -2.93 -7.24
N ARG A 174 -1.26 -3.12 -8.53
CA ARG A 174 0.08 -3.51 -9.00
C ARG A 174 1.13 -2.45 -8.65
N LEU A 175 0.85 -1.18 -8.94
CA LEU A 175 1.74 -0.05 -8.64
C LEU A 175 1.91 0.14 -7.13
N CYS A 176 0.87 -0.08 -6.34
CA CYS A 176 0.96 -0.10 -4.88
C CYS A 176 1.86 -1.24 -4.39
N GLY A 177 1.73 -2.44 -4.96
CA GLY A 177 2.64 -3.57 -4.70
C GLY A 177 4.11 -3.23 -4.99
N ARG A 178 4.39 -2.60 -6.14
CA ARG A 178 5.73 -2.08 -6.48
C ARG A 178 6.22 -1.07 -5.44
N TYR A 179 5.38 -0.11 -5.07
CA TYR A 179 5.71 0.91 -4.08
C TYR A 179 6.14 0.33 -2.73
N LEU A 180 5.41 -0.65 -2.20
CA LEU A 180 5.74 -1.23 -0.90
C LEU A 180 6.93 -2.19 -0.96
N LEU A 181 7.01 -3.03 -2.01
CA LEU A 181 7.97 -4.13 -2.07
C LEU A 181 9.29 -3.75 -2.74
N LYS A 182 9.27 -2.86 -3.74
CA LYS A 182 10.44 -2.55 -4.58
C LYS A 182 11.04 -1.18 -4.30
N GLU A 183 10.23 -0.16 -4.08
CA GLU A 183 10.76 1.19 -3.82
C GLU A 183 11.46 1.25 -2.46
N LYS A 184 12.62 1.92 -2.41
CA LYS A 184 13.48 1.99 -1.22
C LYS A 184 14.02 3.39 -0.99
N LYS A 185 14.22 3.74 0.28
CA LYS A 185 14.98 4.91 0.74
C LYS A 185 16.11 4.44 1.65
N ARG A 186 17.36 4.68 1.27
CA ARG A 186 18.56 4.23 2.01
C ARG A 186 18.54 2.71 2.31
N GLY A 187 18.13 1.92 1.32
CA GLY A 187 18.07 0.44 1.45
C GLY A 187 16.90 -0.10 2.29
N LYS A 188 15.99 0.74 2.75
CA LYS A 188 14.78 0.38 3.53
C LYS A 188 13.51 0.73 2.77
N ALA A 189 12.38 0.13 3.12
CA ALA A 189 11.08 0.40 2.50
C ALA A 189 10.82 1.92 2.43
N LEU A 190 10.34 2.38 1.27
CA LEU A 190 10.05 3.79 1.06
C LEU A 190 8.88 4.26 1.93
N ASP A 191 7.83 3.43 2.02
CA ASP A 191 6.68 3.70 2.88
C ASP A 191 7.04 3.57 4.36
N PRO A 192 6.74 4.60 5.19
CA PRO A 192 7.10 4.57 6.60
C PRO A 192 6.33 3.51 7.41
N VAL A 193 5.10 3.17 7.02
CA VAL A 193 4.25 2.19 7.70
C VAL A 193 4.71 0.77 7.35
N THR A 194 5.02 0.50 6.07
CA THR A 194 5.72 -0.73 5.67
C THR A 194 6.99 -0.90 6.46
N ASN A 195 7.86 0.12 6.46
CA ASN A 195 9.13 0.09 7.18
C ASN A 195 8.92 -0.25 8.66
N PHE A 196 7.90 0.32 9.32
CA PHE A 196 7.57 0.00 10.70
C PHE A 196 7.20 -1.48 10.88
N HIS A 197 6.24 -2.01 10.12
CA HIS A 197 5.74 -3.37 10.34
C HIS A 197 6.79 -4.44 10.00
N VAL A 198 7.56 -4.26 8.93
CA VAL A 198 8.60 -5.23 8.53
C VAL A 198 9.83 -5.17 9.46
N GLN A 199 10.13 -4.03 10.08
CA GLN A 199 11.11 -3.96 11.19
C GLN A 199 10.66 -4.75 12.42
N ASN A 200 9.34 -4.92 12.59
CA ASN A 200 8.73 -5.75 13.62
C ASN A 200 8.51 -7.20 13.16
N GLY A 201 9.04 -7.61 12.00
CA GLY A 201 8.99 -9.00 11.54
C GLY A 201 7.71 -9.40 10.80
N ALA A 202 6.87 -8.43 10.41
CA ALA A 202 5.70 -8.72 9.58
C ALA A 202 6.09 -8.94 8.10
N ILE A 203 5.23 -9.65 7.38
CA ILE A 203 5.26 -9.75 5.92
C ILE A 203 4.06 -9.01 5.31
N LEU A 204 4.15 -8.62 4.04
CA LEU A 204 2.97 -8.14 3.31
C LEU A 204 2.05 -9.31 2.98
N GLU A 205 0.83 -9.27 3.49
CA GLU A 205 -0.12 -10.36 3.29
C GLU A 205 -1.07 -10.08 2.12
N ARG A 206 -1.69 -8.91 2.09
CA ARG A 206 -2.73 -8.58 1.11
C ARG A 206 -2.88 -7.07 0.95
N LEU A 207 -3.03 -6.62 -0.29
CA LEU A 207 -3.55 -5.28 -0.58
C LEU A 207 -5.07 -5.33 -0.66
N ASN A 208 -5.71 -4.29 -0.14
CA ASN A 208 -7.16 -4.18 -0.08
C ASN A 208 -7.62 -2.93 -0.84
N TRP A 209 -8.31 -3.14 -1.96
CA TRP A 209 -8.86 -2.07 -2.80
C TRP A 209 -10.06 -1.41 -2.12
N MET A 210 -10.11 -0.07 -2.14
CA MET A 210 -11.23 0.71 -1.56
C MET A 210 -11.54 0.36 -0.09
N ALA A 211 -10.49 0.05 0.66
CA ALA A 211 -10.51 -0.30 2.06
C ALA A 211 -10.72 0.90 3.00
N ASP A 212 -10.28 2.09 2.58
CA ASP A 212 -10.59 3.36 3.26
C ASP A 212 -11.08 4.39 2.24
N ARG A 213 -12.41 4.53 2.15
CA ARG A 213 -13.07 5.49 1.26
C ARG A 213 -13.19 6.89 1.83
N SER A 214 -12.58 7.15 2.99
CA SER A 214 -12.52 8.52 3.52
C SER A 214 -11.71 9.41 2.59
N HIS A 215 -11.95 10.72 2.64
CA HIS A 215 -11.16 11.68 1.88
C HIS A 215 -9.64 11.52 2.15
N LYS A 216 -9.27 11.25 3.41
CA LYS A 216 -7.87 10.98 3.78
C LYS A 216 -7.32 9.73 3.10
N GLY A 217 -8.05 8.61 3.13
CA GLY A 217 -7.64 7.36 2.50
C GLY A 217 -7.48 7.50 0.98
N LEU A 218 -8.40 8.20 0.33
CA LEU A 218 -8.33 8.50 -1.10
C LEU A 218 -7.10 9.37 -1.44
N CYS A 219 -6.86 10.45 -0.71
CA CYS A 219 -5.71 11.33 -0.91
C CYS A 219 -4.37 10.63 -0.65
N GLN A 220 -4.31 9.71 0.32
CA GLN A 220 -3.07 9.03 0.72
C GLN A 220 -2.70 7.88 -0.22
N SER A 221 -3.69 7.06 -0.57
CA SER A 221 -3.44 5.77 -1.22
C SER A 221 -4.51 5.33 -2.22
N ALA A 222 -5.32 6.25 -2.74
CA ALA A 222 -6.50 5.92 -3.56
C ALA A 222 -7.46 4.94 -2.85
N GLY A 223 -7.52 5.02 -1.52
CA GLY A 223 -8.32 4.15 -0.68
C GLY A 223 -7.77 2.74 -0.51
N ILE A 224 -6.54 2.47 -0.96
CA ILE A 224 -5.88 1.18 -0.74
C ILE A 224 -5.34 1.11 0.69
N MET A 225 -5.63 0.01 1.38
CA MET A 225 -4.96 -0.36 2.63
C MET A 225 -4.23 -1.68 2.45
N VAL A 226 -3.39 -2.03 3.43
CA VAL A 226 -2.58 -3.26 3.39
C VAL A 226 -2.72 -4.03 4.69
N ASN A 227 -2.85 -5.36 4.58
CA ASN A 227 -2.67 -6.25 5.71
C ASN A 227 -1.20 -6.65 5.82
N TYR A 228 -0.57 -6.40 6.97
CA TYR A 228 0.70 -7.02 7.34
C TYR A 228 0.42 -8.20 8.27
N LEU A 229 1.01 -9.37 8.00
CA LEU A 229 0.83 -10.58 8.80
C LEU A 229 2.07 -10.83 9.67
N TYR A 230 1.83 -11.14 10.95
CA TYR A 230 2.86 -11.58 11.90
C TYR A 230 2.81 -13.10 12.05
N ARG A 231 3.66 -13.80 11.30
CA ARG A 231 3.86 -15.25 11.44
C ARG A 231 4.72 -15.50 12.68
N LEU A 232 4.09 -16.03 13.73
CA LEU A 232 4.66 -16.09 15.08
C LEU A 232 6.06 -16.73 15.14
N ASP A 233 6.28 -17.79 14.36
CA ASP A 233 7.53 -18.54 14.36
C ASP A 233 8.62 -17.91 13.47
N GLU A 234 8.28 -16.87 12.70
CA GLU A 234 9.15 -16.23 11.71
C GLU A 234 9.43 -14.75 12.01
N ILE A 235 8.86 -14.19 13.11
CA ILE A 235 8.97 -12.76 13.43
C ILE A 235 10.44 -12.31 13.50
N GLU A 236 11.26 -13.01 14.29
CA GLU A 236 12.68 -12.67 14.48
C GLU A 236 13.47 -12.82 13.18
N GLU A 237 13.25 -13.91 12.44
CA GLU A 237 13.93 -14.17 11.18
C GLU A 237 13.61 -13.08 10.14
N ASN A 238 12.32 -12.75 9.97
CA ASN A 238 11.86 -11.72 9.06
C ASN A 238 12.45 -10.34 9.42
N ALA A 239 12.41 -9.98 10.71
CA ALA A 239 12.98 -8.72 11.18
C ALA A 239 14.50 -8.65 10.93
N GLN A 240 15.23 -9.74 11.18
CA GLN A 240 16.67 -9.81 10.96
C GLN A 240 17.02 -9.74 9.47
N LYS A 241 16.26 -10.44 8.62
CA LYS A 241 16.43 -10.43 7.16
C LYS A 241 16.21 -9.03 6.59
N TYR A 242 15.15 -8.34 7.02
CA TYR A 242 14.89 -6.94 6.66
C TYR A 242 15.98 -5.99 7.17
N PHE A 243 16.44 -6.17 8.42
CA PHE A 243 17.51 -5.35 8.98
C PHE A 243 18.81 -5.47 8.17
N ASN A 244 19.20 -6.70 7.81
CA ASN A 244 20.45 -6.98 7.11
C ASN A 244 20.42 -6.58 5.63
N THR A 245 19.34 -6.91 4.92
CA THR A 245 19.30 -6.87 3.44
C THR A 245 18.28 -5.88 2.88
N GLY A 246 17.35 -5.39 3.70
CA GLY A 246 16.19 -4.62 3.21
C GLY A 246 15.15 -5.49 2.51
N TYR A 247 15.30 -6.82 2.52
CA TYR A 247 14.33 -7.76 1.99
C TYR A 247 13.01 -7.69 2.75
N ILE A 248 11.92 -7.58 2.00
CA ILE A 248 10.56 -7.54 2.53
C ILE A 248 9.87 -8.83 2.12
N GLY A 249 9.40 -9.61 3.10
CA GLY A 249 8.60 -10.80 2.85
C GLY A 249 7.21 -10.45 2.34
N ALA A 250 6.66 -11.28 1.46
CA ALA A 250 5.31 -11.16 0.93
C ALA A 250 4.65 -12.55 0.91
N SER A 251 3.32 -12.59 0.99
CA SER A 251 2.55 -13.83 0.84
C SER A 251 2.53 -14.29 -0.63
N ALA A 252 2.23 -15.57 -0.85
CA ALA A 252 2.03 -16.10 -2.21
C ALA A 252 0.94 -15.33 -2.98
N TYR A 253 -0.09 -14.83 -2.29
CA TYR A 253 -1.12 -13.99 -2.90
C TYR A 253 -0.51 -12.70 -3.49
N MET A 254 0.34 -12.02 -2.71
CA MET A 254 1.04 -10.82 -3.18
C MET A 254 2.01 -11.14 -4.33
N GLU A 255 2.71 -12.27 -4.27
CA GLU A 255 3.64 -12.68 -5.32
C GLU A 255 2.93 -12.95 -6.65
N ILE A 256 1.83 -13.69 -6.61
CA ILE A 256 1.04 -14.07 -7.79
C ILE A 256 0.36 -12.85 -8.43
N HIS A 257 -0.26 -11.98 -7.62
CA HIS A 257 -1.13 -10.93 -8.13
C HIS A 257 -0.42 -9.59 -8.42
N HIS A 258 0.75 -9.34 -7.81
CA HIS A 258 1.34 -8.00 -7.83
C HIS A 258 2.86 -7.93 -8.09
N LEU A 259 3.59 -9.04 -8.10
CA LEU A 259 5.04 -9.06 -8.32
C LEU A 259 5.51 -9.64 -9.66
N ASN A 260 4.66 -10.39 -10.37
CA ASN A 260 5.01 -11.04 -11.64
C ASN A 260 4.83 -10.17 -12.89
N SER A 261 4.65 -8.85 -12.73
CA SER A 261 4.57 -7.93 -13.87
C SER A 261 5.95 -7.36 -14.22
N PRO A 262 6.27 -7.18 -15.51
CA PRO A 262 7.60 -6.75 -15.95
C PRO A 262 8.00 -5.38 -15.36
N PRO A 263 9.32 -5.15 -15.17
CA PRO A 263 9.88 -3.95 -14.52
C PRO A 263 9.57 -2.63 -15.23
#